data_AF-A0A417Y5N9-F1
#
_entry.id   AF-A0A417Y5N9-F1
#
_cell.length_a   1.000
_cell.length_b   1.000
_cell.length_c   1.000
_cell.angle_alpha   90.00
_cell.angle_beta   90.00
_cell.angle_gamma   90.00
#
_symmetry.space_group_name_H-M   'P 1'
#
loop_
_entity.id
_entity.type
_entity.pdbx_description
1 polymer ?
#
loop_
_entity_poly.entity_id
_entity_poly.type
_entity_poly.pdbx_seq_one_letter_code
_entity_poly.pdbx_strand_id
1 'polypeptide(L)'
;MISPVIRNREGIEEFDVTWPWAQRVLPPGMTAVLRVRNEARSLPWVLPRLLRSVDHVVLIDNCSDDGTATVGAEVAMKNDASDRISIVEYPFEVSRCGPEHLETPADSVHSLTHFYNWSFSQVQTRYSLKWDGDMVLTPEGASMLRDLGWQISAVETVVLFQHHPLYIESPQVAYLDLKLRNVEPWIYPMGPESIYLKGFDWEIRSHPAEAERITMPPGLCFELKWLDTDEFAHWTSIEAFHPERSPRKVREYDVFTKLRAGLYAELEPDFLYRVEAPAGVHVIDHVAHRGLAEALAAVTR
;
A
#
# COMPACT_ATOMS: atom_id res chain seq x y z
N MET A 1 -26.78 -5.13 11.15
CA MET A 1 -26.28 -4.04 10.29
C MET A 1 -25.27 -3.24 11.09
N ILE A 2 -24.10 -2.98 10.52
CA ILE A 2 -23.04 -2.19 11.16
C ILE A 2 -23.49 -0.73 11.20
N SER A 3 -23.22 -0.04 12.31
CA SER A 3 -23.52 1.39 12.44
C SER A 3 -22.77 2.18 11.35
N PRO A 4 -23.45 3.09 10.62
CA PRO A 4 -22.79 3.94 9.63
C PRO A 4 -21.86 4.99 10.28
N VAL A 5 -21.92 5.11 11.62
CA VAL A 5 -21.02 5.92 12.42
C VAL A 5 -20.29 5.02 13.43
N ILE A 6 -18.95 5.06 13.44
CA ILE A 6 -18.12 4.40 14.46
C ILE A 6 -17.51 5.51 15.31
N ARG A 7 -17.96 5.60 16.56
CA ARG A 7 -17.41 6.55 17.51
C ARG A 7 -16.09 6.05 18.06
N ASN A 8 -15.13 6.95 18.22
CA ASN A 8 -13.91 6.61 18.94
C ASN A 8 -14.13 6.72 20.46
N ARG A 9 -13.46 5.85 21.21
CA ARG A 9 -13.54 5.81 22.68
C ARG A 9 -12.96 7.06 23.35
N GLU A 10 -12.05 7.76 22.68
CA GLU A 10 -11.46 9.00 23.16
C GLU A 10 -12.44 10.19 23.09
N GLY A 11 -13.57 10.03 22.39
CA GLY A 11 -14.63 11.04 22.28
C GLY A 11 -14.27 12.23 21.38
N ILE A 12 -13.31 12.05 20.47
CA ILE A 12 -12.84 13.11 19.56
C ILE A 12 -13.70 13.10 18.29
N GLU A 13 -14.78 13.87 18.26
CA GLU A 13 -15.81 13.80 17.21
C GLU A 13 -15.28 13.95 15.76
N GLU A 14 -14.22 14.73 15.55
CA GLU A 14 -13.57 14.90 14.24
C GLU A 14 -13.00 13.60 13.66
N PHE A 15 -12.67 12.64 14.53
CA PHE A 15 -12.12 11.34 14.16
C PHE A 15 -13.13 10.20 14.31
N ASP A 16 -14.40 10.51 14.49
CA ASP A 16 -15.47 9.53 14.30
C ASP A 16 -15.55 9.11 12.83
N VAL A 17 -15.68 7.81 12.59
CA VAL A 17 -15.84 7.28 11.24
C VAL A 17 -17.26 7.54 10.80
N THR A 18 -17.45 8.37 9.77
CA THR A 18 -18.76 8.60 9.17
C THR A 18 -18.75 8.17 7.72
N TRP A 19 -19.43 7.05 7.42
CA TRP A 19 -19.34 6.47 6.09
C TRP A 19 -20.17 7.24 5.04
N PRO A 20 -19.61 7.57 3.87
CA PRO A 20 -20.30 8.36 2.87
C PRO A 20 -21.39 7.58 2.13
N TRP A 21 -21.27 6.24 2.04
CA TRP A 21 -22.33 5.38 1.48
C TRP A 21 -23.63 5.38 2.30
N ALA A 22 -23.58 5.81 3.58
CA ALA A 22 -24.78 5.94 4.41
C ALA A 22 -25.55 7.24 4.14
N GLN A 23 -24.89 8.22 3.53
CA GLN A 23 -25.44 9.55 3.28
C GLN A 23 -25.89 9.72 1.82
N ARG A 24 -25.23 9.03 0.89
CA ARG A 24 -25.49 9.15 -0.54
C ARG A 24 -25.08 7.90 -1.31
N VAL A 25 -25.63 7.78 -2.52
CA VAL A 25 -25.11 6.87 -3.54
C VAL A 25 -23.75 7.41 -4.01
N LEU A 26 -22.72 6.57 -3.92
CA LEU A 26 -21.38 6.94 -4.35
C LEU A 26 -21.28 6.92 -5.88
N PRO A 27 -20.70 7.94 -6.51
CA PRO A 27 -20.48 7.96 -7.96
C PRO A 27 -19.54 6.83 -8.39
N PRO A 28 -19.63 6.38 -9.66
CA PRO A 28 -18.64 5.49 -10.25
C PRO A 28 -17.22 6.07 -10.14
N GLY A 29 -16.22 5.19 -10.10
CA GLY A 29 -14.82 5.57 -10.00
C GLY A 29 -14.11 4.89 -8.84
N MET A 30 -12.83 5.20 -8.71
CA MET A 30 -11.91 4.62 -7.76
C MET A 30 -11.09 5.71 -7.07
N THR A 31 -11.05 5.66 -5.74
CA THR A 31 -10.18 6.51 -4.92
C THR A 31 -9.07 5.66 -4.33
N ALA A 32 -7.81 6.04 -4.52
CA ALA A 32 -6.70 5.42 -3.79
C ALA A 32 -6.56 6.08 -2.41
N VAL A 33 -6.42 5.27 -1.37
CA VAL A 33 -6.14 5.72 -0.01
C VAL A 33 -4.71 5.32 0.32
N LEU A 34 -3.83 6.31 0.42
CA LEU A 34 -2.42 6.15 0.75
C LEU A 34 -2.24 6.42 2.22
N ARG A 35 -1.77 5.43 2.95
CA ARG A 35 -1.20 5.66 4.27
C ARG A 35 0.27 6.00 4.09
N VAL A 36 0.70 7.11 4.70
CA VAL A 36 2.11 7.51 4.66
C VAL A 36 2.60 7.89 6.06
N ARG A 37 3.85 7.55 6.36
CA ARG A 37 4.60 8.05 7.53
C ARG A 37 6.09 8.09 7.17
N ASN A 38 6.64 9.28 7.02
CA ASN A 38 8.04 9.50 6.64
C ASN A 38 8.44 8.86 5.30
N GLU A 39 7.64 9.13 4.27
CA GLU A 39 7.79 8.57 2.93
C GLU A 39 8.13 9.64 1.87
N ALA A 40 8.61 10.82 2.27
CA ALA A 40 8.96 11.92 1.36
C ALA A 40 9.92 11.44 0.25
N ARG A 41 10.84 10.52 0.57
CA ARG A 41 11.77 9.91 -0.40
C ARG A 41 11.05 9.10 -1.48
N SER A 42 9.99 8.36 -1.15
CA SER A 42 9.32 7.40 -2.05
C SER A 42 8.26 8.06 -2.93
N LEU A 43 7.55 9.06 -2.41
CA LEU A 43 6.41 9.71 -3.09
C LEU A 43 6.67 10.19 -4.54
N PRO A 44 7.86 10.71 -4.91
CA PRO A 44 8.16 11.09 -6.29
C PRO A 44 8.03 9.95 -7.32
N TRP A 45 8.19 8.68 -6.91
CA TRP A 45 7.98 7.53 -7.78
C TRP A 45 6.58 6.92 -7.66
N VAL A 46 5.96 7.02 -6.48
CA VAL A 46 4.64 6.44 -6.18
C VAL A 46 3.51 7.27 -6.80
N LEU A 47 3.42 8.55 -6.46
CA LEU A 47 2.26 9.39 -6.75
C LEU A 47 2.01 9.63 -8.25
N PRO A 48 3.01 9.91 -9.11
CA PRO A 48 2.73 10.32 -10.49
C PRO A 48 1.89 9.31 -11.27
N ARG A 49 2.19 8.02 -11.13
CA ARG A 49 1.45 6.97 -11.84
C ARG A 49 0.09 6.73 -11.20
N LEU A 50 0.01 6.73 -9.88
CA LEU A 50 -1.24 6.54 -9.18
C LEU A 50 -2.26 7.65 -9.50
N LEU A 51 -1.83 8.91 -9.47
CA LEU A 51 -2.66 10.08 -9.83
C LEU A 51 -3.22 10.01 -11.26
N ARG A 52 -2.54 9.31 -12.18
CA ARG A 52 -3.02 9.11 -13.55
C ARG A 52 -3.94 7.88 -13.71
N SER A 53 -4.01 7.03 -12.70
CA SER A 53 -4.71 5.74 -12.75
C SER A 53 -6.04 5.70 -12.01
N VAL A 54 -6.24 6.57 -11.03
CA VAL A 54 -7.46 6.60 -10.19
C VAL A 54 -8.14 7.95 -10.30
N ASP A 55 -9.44 8.03 -10.04
CA ASP A 55 -10.18 9.30 -10.11
C ASP A 55 -9.67 10.30 -9.06
N HIS A 56 -9.38 9.81 -7.85
CA HIS A 56 -8.91 10.62 -6.73
C HIS A 56 -7.88 9.89 -5.86
N VAL A 57 -7.00 10.64 -5.21
CA VAL A 57 -6.08 10.14 -4.19
C VAL A 57 -6.37 10.81 -2.87
N VAL A 58 -6.51 10.03 -1.80
CA VAL A 58 -6.49 10.52 -0.42
C VAL A 58 -5.19 10.07 0.19
N LEU A 59 -4.29 11.02 0.48
CA LEU A 59 -3.05 10.77 1.19
C LEU A 59 -3.26 11.11 2.66
N ILE A 60 -3.16 10.09 3.51
CA ILE A 60 -3.28 10.20 4.96
C ILE A 60 -1.88 10.28 5.55
N ASP A 61 -1.49 11.48 5.97
CA ASP A 61 -0.23 11.71 6.66
C ASP A 61 -0.36 11.34 8.14
N ASN A 62 0.30 10.26 8.55
CA ASN A 62 0.29 9.79 9.92
C ASN A 62 1.57 10.19 10.66
N CYS A 63 1.57 11.42 11.19
CA CYS A 63 2.63 11.96 12.01
C CYS A 63 4.02 11.97 11.34
N SER A 64 4.11 12.31 10.04
CA SER A 64 5.40 12.48 9.39
C SER A 64 6.15 13.71 9.90
N ASP A 65 7.49 13.62 9.95
CA ASP A 65 8.41 14.70 10.32
C ASP A 65 9.47 15.00 9.24
N ASP A 66 9.42 14.32 8.10
CA ASP A 66 10.36 14.45 6.98
C ASP A 66 9.85 15.35 5.83
N GLY A 67 8.68 15.98 6.00
CA GLY A 67 8.04 16.79 4.97
C GLY A 67 7.19 16.00 3.95
N THR A 68 6.83 14.75 4.24
CA THR A 68 5.99 13.87 3.39
C THR A 68 4.78 14.60 2.79
N ALA A 69 3.95 15.27 3.59
CA ALA A 69 2.80 16.02 3.08
C ALA A 69 3.18 17.11 2.06
N THR A 70 4.27 17.84 2.32
CA THR A 70 4.75 18.90 1.40
C THR A 70 5.20 18.30 0.08
N VAL A 71 5.97 17.21 0.11
CA VAL A 71 6.41 16.51 -1.10
C VAL A 71 5.20 15.96 -1.87
N GLY A 72 4.21 15.40 -1.18
CA GLY A 72 2.97 14.93 -1.81
C GLY A 72 2.26 16.03 -2.61
N ALA A 73 2.11 17.21 -2.01
CA ALA A 73 1.50 18.37 -2.66
C ALA A 73 2.32 18.85 -3.87
N GLU A 74 3.65 18.93 -3.74
CA GLU A 74 4.52 19.31 -4.84
C GLU A 74 4.47 18.33 -6.02
N VAL A 75 4.45 17.03 -5.75
CA VAL A 75 4.38 16.01 -6.79
C VAL A 75 3.05 16.10 -7.53
N ALA A 76 1.94 16.30 -6.82
CA ALA A 76 0.64 16.51 -7.45
C ALA A 76 0.61 17.76 -8.32
N MET A 77 1.17 18.88 -7.83
CA MET A 77 1.28 20.13 -8.61
C MET A 77 2.14 19.94 -9.87
N LYS A 78 3.29 19.27 -9.77
CA LYS A 78 4.17 18.97 -10.92
C LYS A 78 3.53 18.06 -11.96
N ASN A 79 2.45 17.35 -11.60
CA ASN A 79 1.70 16.45 -12.48
C ASN A 79 0.33 17.01 -12.88
N ASP A 80 0.06 18.31 -12.66
CA ASP A 80 -1.22 18.96 -12.95
C ASP A 80 -2.42 18.21 -12.34
N ALA A 81 -2.26 17.70 -11.11
CA ALA A 81 -3.22 16.83 -10.43
C ALA A 81 -3.56 17.29 -9.01
N SER A 82 -3.32 18.58 -8.69
CA SER A 82 -3.62 19.15 -7.38
C SER A 82 -5.10 19.07 -6.99
N ASP A 83 -6.01 19.06 -7.96
CA ASP A 83 -7.46 18.90 -7.78
C ASP A 83 -7.89 17.43 -7.56
N ARG A 84 -6.97 16.47 -7.77
CA ARG A 84 -7.21 15.02 -7.69
C ARG A 84 -6.54 14.37 -6.48
N ILE A 85 -6.00 15.16 -5.58
CA ILE A 85 -5.42 14.69 -4.32
C ILE A 85 -6.02 15.47 -3.15
N SER A 86 -6.30 14.76 -2.06
CA SER A 86 -6.56 15.35 -0.75
C SER A 86 -5.50 14.84 0.20
N ILE A 87 -4.82 15.75 0.88
CA ILE A 87 -3.84 15.44 1.92
C ILE A 87 -4.51 15.72 3.25
N VAL A 88 -4.62 14.70 4.09
CA VAL A 88 -5.33 14.77 5.37
C VAL A 88 -4.40 14.26 6.46
N GLU A 89 -4.34 14.97 7.57
CA GLU A 89 -3.52 14.60 8.72
C GLU A 89 -4.27 13.64 9.65
N TYR A 90 -3.56 12.63 10.14
CA TYR A 90 -4.01 11.78 11.23
C TYR A 90 -3.01 11.88 12.40
N PRO A 91 -3.25 12.77 13.37
CA PRO A 91 -2.25 13.23 14.34
C PRO A 91 -2.13 12.31 15.57
N PHE A 92 -2.35 11.01 15.41
CA PHE A 92 -2.25 10.03 16.49
C PHE A 92 -1.21 8.97 16.16
N GLU A 93 -0.44 8.57 17.17
CA GLU A 93 0.40 7.38 17.07
C GLU A 93 -0.50 6.15 16.91
N VAL A 94 -0.43 5.52 15.74
CA VAL A 94 -1.21 4.32 15.42
C VAL A 94 -0.42 3.08 15.79
N SER A 95 -1.10 2.12 16.41
CA SER A 95 -0.56 0.85 16.89
C SER A 95 0.25 0.15 15.79
N ARG A 96 1.45 -0.33 16.09
CA ARG A 96 2.21 -1.18 15.18
C ARG A 96 1.60 -2.58 15.04
N CYS A 97 1.91 -3.27 13.94
CA CYS A 97 1.47 -4.66 13.74
C CYS A 97 2.05 -5.58 14.84
N GLY A 98 1.30 -6.62 15.22
CA GLY A 98 1.67 -7.59 16.26
C GLY A 98 1.02 -7.30 17.63
N PRO A 99 1.72 -7.56 18.75
CA PRO A 99 1.16 -7.42 20.10
C PRO A 99 0.57 -6.03 20.41
N GLU A 100 1.21 -4.95 19.93
CA GLU A 100 0.70 -3.59 20.12
C GLU A 100 -0.68 -3.40 19.47
N HIS A 101 -0.88 -3.93 18.26
CA HIS A 101 -2.19 -4.01 17.64
C HIS A 101 -3.15 -4.81 18.52
N LEU A 102 -2.80 -6.03 18.93
CA LEU A 102 -3.70 -6.89 19.71
C LEU A 102 -4.19 -6.22 21.01
N GLU A 103 -3.30 -5.50 21.70
CA GLU A 103 -3.60 -4.78 22.93
C GLU A 103 -4.40 -3.49 22.69
N THR A 104 -4.21 -2.85 21.53
CA THR A 104 -4.89 -1.59 21.20
C THR A 104 -6.34 -1.85 20.79
N PRO A 105 -7.34 -1.33 21.53
CA PRO A 105 -8.74 -1.66 21.26
C PRO A 105 -9.26 -1.08 19.95
N ALA A 106 -10.16 -1.81 19.28
CA ALA A 106 -10.54 -1.56 17.89
C ALA A 106 -11.16 -0.17 17.61
N ASP A 107 -11.83 0.42 18.60
CA ASP A 107 -12.51 1.73 18.59
C ASP A 107 -11.66 2.87 19.19
N SER A 108 -10.35 2.67 19.38
CA SER A 108 -9.40 3.72 19.74
C SER A 108 -8.87 4.45 18.50
N VAL A 109 -8.69 5.77 18.56
CA VAL A 109 -7.96 6.51 17.52
C VAL A 109 -6.52 6.01 17.33
N HIS A 110 -5.96 5.31 18.31
CA HIS A 110 -4.64 4.68 18.22
C HIS A 110 -4.66 3.31 17.52
N SER A 111 -5.83 2.75 17.21
CA SER A 111 -5.96 1.43 16.58
C SER A 111 -5.74 1.49 15.07
N LEU A 112 -4.96 0.56 14.51
CA LEU A 112 -4.92 0.35 13.04
C LEU A 112 -6.33 0.15 12.46
N THR A 113 -7.20 -0.58 13.15
CA THR A 113 -8.57 -0.83 12.67
C THR A 113 -9.38 0.46 12.58
N HIS A 114 -9.29 1.33 13.59
CA HIS A 114 -10.00 2.62 13.58
C HIS A 114 -9.37 3.55 12.53
N PHE A 115 -8.04 3.64 12.52
CA PHE A 115 -7.27 4.42 11.57
C PHE A 115 -7.67 4.12 10.12
N TYR A 116 -7.71 2.84 9.72
CA TYR A 116 -8.10 2.46 8.37
C TYR A 116 -9.59 2.73 8.11
N ASN A 117 -10.49 2.47 9.05
CA ASN A 117 -11.90 2.81 8.86
C ASN A 117 -12.10 4.33 8.68
N TRP A 118 -11.44 5.16 9.48
CA TRP A 118 -11.47 6.62 9.32
C TRP A 118 -10.86 7.06 7.99
N SER A 119 -9.70 6.51 7.62
CA SER A 119 -9.02 6.81 6.35
C SER A 119 -9.90 6.52 5.13
N PHE A 120 -10.57 5.36 5.13
CA PHE A 120 -11.45 4.96 4.04
C PHE A 120 -12.81 5.66 4.07
N SER A 121 -13.23 6.25 5.20
CA SER A 121 -14.43 7.10 5.23
C SER A 121 -14.28 8.39 4.43
N GLN A 122 -13.05 8.78 4.08
CA GLN A 122 -12.76 9.91 3.19
C GLN A 122 -13.08 9.62 1.72
N VAL A 123 -13.23 8.35 1.33
CA VAL A 123 -13.45 7.93 -0.07
C VAL A 123 -14.80 8.38 -0.59
N GLN A 124 -14.82 9.08 -1.72
CA GLN A 124 -16.05 9.62 -2.32
C GLN A 124 -16.50 8.87 -3.59
N THR A 125 -15.88 7.74 -3.91
CA THR A 125 -16.17 6.93 -5.09
C THR A 125 -16.67 5.54 -4.71
N ARG A 126 -17.34 4.85 -5.64
CA ARG A 126 -17.88 3.50 -5.42
C ARG A 126 -16.81 2.45 -5.11
N TYR A 127 -15.58 2.66 -5.56
CA TYR A 127 -14.45 1.79 -5.25
C TYR A 127 -13.37 2.52 -4.48
N SER A 128 -12.64 1.75 -3.67
CA SER A 128 -11.46 2.20 -2.96
C SER A 128 -10.30 1.26 -3.24
N LEU A 129 -9.11 1.83 -3.39
CA LEU A 129 -7.84 1.13 -3.53
C LEU A 129 -7.00 1.42 -2.27
N LYS A 130 -6.64 0.40 -1.49
CA LYS A 130 -5.58 0.54 -0.49
C LYS A 130 -4.25 0.67 -1.24
N TRP A 131 -3.39 1.57 -0.80
CA TRP A 131 -2.05 1.72 -1.36
C TRP A 131 -1.08 2.15 -0.27
N ASP A 132 0.13 1.60 -0.27
CA ASP A 132 1.18 2.01 0.66
C ASP A 132 2.11 3.01 -0.06
N GLY A 133 2.66 4.02 0.63
CA GLY A 133 3.42 5.08 -0.04
C GLY A 133 4.86 4.70 -0.40
N ASP A 134 5.19 3.41 -0.31
CA ASP A 134 6.35 2.75 -0.87
C ASP A 134 6.01 1.84 -2.07
N MET A 135 4.76 1.77 -2.52
CA MET A 135 4.37 0.96 -3.68
C MET A 135 4.39 1.75 -4.99
N VAL A 136 5.16 1.29 -5.97
CA VAL A 136 5.31 1.92 -7.29
C VAL A 136 4.62 1.10 -8.36
N LEU A 137 3.67 1.70 -9.09
CA LEU A 137 3.10 1.12 -10.30
C LEU A 137 4.12 1.11 -11.44
N THR A 138 4.11 0.10 -12.30
CA THR A 138 4.73 0.17 -13.63
C THR A 138 3.84 0.99 -14.60
N PRO A 139 4.34 1.44 -15.76
CA PRO A 139 3.50 2.05 -16.78
C PRO A 139 2.32 1.16 -17.20
N GLU A 140 2.57 -0.14 -17.34
CA GLU A 140 1.55 -1.15 -17.65
C GLU A 140 0.53 -1.27 -16.51
N GLY A 141 1.00 -1.36 -15.27
CA GLY A 141 0.14 -1.38 -14.08
C GLY A 141 -0.74 -0.14 -14.00
N ALA A 142 -0.19 1.03 -14.27
CA ALA A 142 -0.93 2.28 -14.29
C ALA A 142 -2.03 2.30 -15.37
N SER A 143 -1.75 1.77 -16.56
CA SER A 143 -2.75 1.66 -17.63
C SER A 143 -3.85 0.67 -17.27
N MET A 144 -3.48 -0.52 -16.80
CA MET A 144 -4.44 -1.56 -16.43
C MET A 144 -5.35 -1.11 -15.30
N LEU A 145 -4.81 -0.43 -14.29
CA LEU A 145 -5.59 0.08 -13.16
C LEU A 145 -6.63 1.13 -13.62
N ARG A 146 -6.25 2.01 -14.54
CA ARG A 146 -7.15 2.99 -15.14
C ARG A 146 -8.28 2.33 -15.93
N ASP A 147 -7.95 1.33 -16.75
CA ASP A 147 -8.93 0.65 -17.59
C ASP A 147 -9.88 -0.22 -16.76
N LEU A 148 -9.38 -0.80 -15.65
CA LEU A 148 -10.17 -1.58 -14.70
C LEU A 148 -11.27 -0.76 -14.00
N GLY A 149 -10.98 0.50 -13.64
CA GLY A 149 -11.94 1.37 -12.96
C GLY A 149 -13.27 1.52 -13.73
N TRP A 150 -13.21 1.48 -15.06
CA TRP A 150 -14.40 1.47 -15.93
C TRP A 150 -15.17 0.14 -15.87
N GLN A 151 -14.45 -0.98 -15.83
CA GLN A 151 -15.02 -2.32 -15.94
C GLN A 151 -15.73 -2.79 -14.66
N ILE A 152 -15.18 -2.45 -13.49
CA ILE A 152 -15.73 -2.91 -12.19
C ILE A 152 -16.99 -2.14 -11.75
N SER A 153 -17.46 -1.19 -12.55
CA SER A 153 -18.62 -0.35 -12.23
C SER A 153 -19.96 -1.11 -12.22
N ALA A 154 -20.04 -2.31 -12.81
CA ALA A 154 -21.29 -3.05 -12.99
C ALA A 154 -21.59 -4.09 -11.89
N VAL A 155 -20.56 -4.70 -11.30
CA VAL A 155 -20.67 -5.81 -10.33
C VAL A 155 -19.78 -5.50 -9.13
N GLU A 156 -20.13 -6.00 -7.94
CA GLU A 156 -19.25 -5.92 -6.77
C GLU A 156 -18.06 -6.87 -6.93
N THR A 157 -16.86 -6.30 -7.03
CA THR A 157 -15.65 -7.07 -7.33
C THR A 157 -14.53 -6.71 -6.35
N VAL A 158 -13.87 -7.70 -5.78
CA VAL A 158 -12.61 -7.54 -5.06
C VAL A 158 -11.46 -7.84 -6.02
N VAL A 159 -10.51 -6.91 -6.13
CA VAL A 159 -9.36 -7.05 -7.04
C VAL A 159 -8.10 -7.30 -6.24
N LEU A 160 -7.36 -8.32 -6.64
CA LEU A 160 -6.14 -8.75 -6.01
C LEU A 160 -4.91 -8.41 -6.87
N PHE A 161 -3.83 -7.99 -6.22
CA PHE A 161 -2.55 -7.68 -6.84
C PHE A 161 -1.44 -8.49 -6.19
N GLN A 162 -0.44 -8.84 -7.00
CA GLN A 162 0.88 -9.20 -6.51
C GLN A 162 1.78 -7.96 -6.60
N HIS A 163 2.51 -7.69 -5.54
CA HIS A 163 3.63 -6.75 -5.54
C HIS A 163 4.92 -7.51 -5.25
N HIS A 164 6.03 -6.97 -5.74
CA HIS A 164 7.37 -7.55 -5.59
C HIS A 164 8.25 -6.63 -4.75
N PRO A 165 8.91 -7.12 -3.68
CA PRO A 165 9.87 -6.30 -2.94
C PRO A 165 11.07 -5.94 -3.82
N LEU A 166 11.41 -4.65 -3.83
CA LEU A 166 12.60 -4.09 -4.46
C LEU A 166 13.51 -3.47 -3.39
N TYR A 167 14.59 -4.16 -3.06
CA TYR A 167 15.57 -3.72 -2.08
C TYR A 167 16.58 -2.77 -2.73
N ILE A 168 16.63 -1.52 -2.29
CA ILE A 168 17.42 -0.46 -2.92
C ILE A 168 18.71 -0.29 -2.15
N GLU A 169 19.83 -0.61 -2.78
CA GLU A 169 21.17 -0.42 -2.24
C GLU A 169 21.68 0.99 -2.53
N SER A 170 21.45 1.47 -3.76
CA SER A 170 21.92 2.78 -4.21
C SER A 170 21.04 3.29 -5.35
N PRO A 171 21.24 4.54 -5.81
CA PRO A 171 20.51 5.07 -6.96
C PRO A 171 20.66 4.24 -8.25
N GLN A 172 21.69 3.39 -8.37
CA GLN A 172 21.94 2.54 -9.54
C GLN A 172 21.73 1.04 -9.29
N VAL A 173 21.68 0.58 -8.03
CA VAL A 173 21.68 -0.85 -7.71
C VAL A 173 20.51 -1.20 -6.81
N ALA A 174 19.77 -2.24 -7.19
CA ALA A 174 18.70 -2.81 -6.38
C ALA A 174 18.59 -4.32 -6.59
N TYR A 175 17.79 -4.98 -5.75
CA TYR A 175 17.52 -6.41 -5.79
C TYR A 175 16.02 -6.65 -5.77
N LEU A 176 15.52 -7.42 -6.73
CA LEU A 176 14.12 -7.78 -6.84
C LEU A 176 13.91 -9.20 -6.33
N ASP A 177 13.05 -9.38 -5.32
CA ASP A 177 12.70 -10.70 -4.80
C ASP A 177 11.42 -11.24 -5.48
N LEU A 178 11.59 -12.32 -6.24
CA LEU A 178 10.54 -12.95 -7.03
C LEU A 178 10.00 -14.25 -6.42
N LYS A 179 10.53 -14.68 -5.26
CA LYS A 179 10.05 -15.90 -4.59
C LYS A 179 8.67 -15.69 -3.97
N LEU A 180 8.40 -14.48 -3.48
CA LEU A 180 7.12 -14.14 -2.89
C LEU A 180 6.07 -13.99 -3.99
N ARG A 181 5.10 -14.91 -4.00
CA ARG A 181 3.93 -14.90 -4.89
C ARG A 181 2.65 -14.50 -4.17
N ASN A 182 2.78 -13.65 -3.16
CA ASN A 182 1.64 -13.26 -2.36
C ASN A 182 0.69 -12.39 -3.18
N VAL A 183 -0.57 -12.77 -3.19
CA VAL A 183 -1.64 -12.09 -3.92
C VAL A 183 -2.62 -11.59 -2.87
N GLU A 184 -2.61 -10.29 -2.63
CA GLU A 184 -3.45 -9.64 -1.61
C GLU A 184 -4.59 -8.86 -2.27
N PRO A 185 -5.77 -8.78 -1.66
CA PRO A 185 -6.85 -7.91 -2.12
C PRO A 185 -6.54 -6.44 -1.81
N TRP A 186 -6.63 -5.56 -2.81
CA TRP A 186 -6.32 -4.13 -2.67
C TRP A 186 -7.47 -3.21 -3.08
N ILE A 187 -8.31 -3.63 -4.02
CA ILE A 187 -9.48 -2.85 -4.47
C ILE A 187 -10.75 -3.51 -3.97
N TYR A 188 -11.63 -2.68 -3.40
CA TYR A 188 -12.88 -3.13 -2.81
C TYR A 188 -14.03 -2.16 -3.16
N PRO A 189 -15.26 -2.69 -3.33
CA PRO A 189 -16.44 -1.85 -3.38
C PRO A 189 -16.63 -1.17 -2.02
N MET A 190 -17.07 0.08 -2.04
CA MET A 190 -17.45 0.80 -0.83
C MET A 190 -18.85 0.41 -0.39
N GLY A 191 -19.00 0.04 0.88
CA GLY A 191 -20.28 -0.37 1.45
C GLY A 191 -20.17 -0.90 2.87
N PRO A 192 -21.29 -1.24 3.51
CA PRO A 192 -21.33 -1.70 4.90
C PRO A 192 -20.62 -3.03 5.14
N GLU A 193 -20.36 -3.81 4.08
CA GLU A 193 -19.65 -5.09 4.15
C GLU A 193 -18.14 -4.96 3.87
N SER A 194 -17.65 -3.76 3.53
CA SER A 194 -16.25 -3.53 3.13
C SER A 194 -15.45 -2.68 4.12
N ILE A 195 -15.62 -2.97 5.41
CA ILE A 195 -14.98 -2.25 6.51
C ILE A 195 -13.75 -3.00 7.04
N TYR A 196 -12.93 -2.32 7.82
CA TYR A 196 -11.81 -2.95 8.53
C TYR A 196 -12.28 -3.50 9.88
N LEU A 197 -11.94 -4.77 10.11
CA LEU A 197 -12.18 -5.51 11.34
C LEU A 197 -10.85 -5.74 12.07
N LYS A 198 -10.94 -5.96 13.38
CA LYS A 198 -9.79 -6.30 14.21
C LYS A 198 -9.37 -7.75 13.94
N GLY A 199 -8.17 -7.94 13.40
CA GLY A 199 -7.51 -9.25 13.38
C GLY A 199 -6.60 -9.41 14.59
N PHE A 200 -5.83 -10.52 14.62
CA PHE A 200 -4.89 -10.78 15.71
C PHE A 200 -3.69 -9.83 15.65
N ASP A 201 -2.94 -9.86 14.55
CA ASP A 201 -1.69 -9.12 14.42
C ASP A 201 -1.85 -7.83 13.58
N TRP A 202 -2.94 -7.70 12.81
CA TRP A 202 -3.25 -6.55 11.96
C TRP A 202 -4.75 -6.48 11.63
N GLU A 203 -5.18 -5.41 10.96
CA GLU A 203 -6.55 -5.21 10.49
C GLU A 203 -6.91 -6.10 9.29
N ILE A 204 -8.14 -6.63 9.26
CA ILE A 204 -8.63 -7.42 8.13
C ILE A 204 -9.79 -6.68 7.49
N ARG A 205 -9.70 -6.43 6.19
CA ARG A 205 -10.82 -5.82 5.47
C ARG A 205 -11.86 -6.89 5.09
N SER A 206 -13.08 -6.72 5.59
CA SER A 206 -14.21 -7.52 5.15
C SER A 206 -14.61 -7.16 3.73
N HIS A 207 -15.41 -8.02 3.09
CA HIS A 207 -16.01 -7.75 1.79
C HIS A 207 -17.31 -8.56 1.65
N PRO A 208 -18.21 -8.20 0.72
CA PRO A 208 -19.41 -9.00 0.45
C PRO A 208 -19.04 -10.46 0.13
N ALA A 209 -19.85 -11.41 0.61
CA ALA A 209 -19.59 -12.83 0.41
C ALA A 209 -19.67 -13.25 -1.07
N GLU A 210 -20.58 -12.62 -1.82
CA GLU A 210 -20.85 -12.88 -3.24
C GLU A 210 -20.00 -12.00 -4.18
N ALA A 211 -19.04 -11.23 -3.64
CA ALA A 211 -18.19 -10.38 -4.47
C ALA A 211 -17.34 -11.24 -5.41
N GLU A 212 -17.34 -10.89 -6.70
CA GLU A 212 -16.46 -11.52 -7.67
C GLU A 212 -14.99 -11.22 -7.32
N ARG A 213 -14.08 -12.13 -7.67
CA ARG A 213 -12.65 -11.95 -7.42
C ARG A 213 -11.88 -11.95 -8.73
N ILE A 214 -11.16 -10.86 -8.98
CA ILE A 214 -10.27 -10.73 -10.13
C ILE A 214 -8.84 -10.63 -9.61
N THR A 215 -7.97 -11.52 -10.08
CA THR A 215 -6.53 -11.42 -9.83
C THR A 215 -5.87 -10.74 -11.02
N MET A 216 -5.20 -9.63 -10.78
CA MET A 216 -4.44 -8.93 -11.80
C MET A 216 -3.16 -9.70 -12.15
N PRO A 217 -2.64 -9.56 -13.38
CA PRO A 217 -1.35 -10.15 -13.74
C PRO A 217 -0.21 -9.70 -12.81
N PRO A 218 0.86 -10.50 -12.65
CA PRO A 218 2.05 -10.06 -11.94
C PRO A 218 2.77 -8.95 -12.72
N GLY A 219 3.69 -8.24 -12.05
CA GLY A 219 4.53 -7.23 -12.72
C GLY A 219 3.89 -5.84 -12.86
N LEU A 220 2.76 -5.59 -12.19
CA LEU A 220 2.08 -4.28 -12.26
C LEU A 220 2.59 -3.29 -11.22
N CYS A 221 3.14 -3.76 -10.11
CA CYS A 221 3.74 -2.92 -9.09
C CYS A 221 4.83 -3.64 -8.30
N PHE A 222 5.62 -2.85 -7.58
CA PHE A 222 6.67 -3.31 -6.68
C PHE A 222 6.75 -2.38 -5.45
N GLU A 223 7.25 -2.90 -4.34
CA GLU A 223 7.33 -2.25 -3.04
C GLU A 223 8.79 -1.87 -2.76
N LEU A 224 9.06 -0.60 -2.48
CA LEU A 224 10.39 -0.07 -2.25
C LEU A 224 10.86 -0.42 -0.84
N LYS A 225 12.06 -1.00 -0.71
CA LYS A 225 12.69 -1.30 0.59
C LYS A 225 14.09 -0.70 0.63
N TRP A 226 14.27 0.39 1.36
CA TRP A 226 15.55 1.09 1.39
C TRP A 226 16.53 0.41 2.36
N LEU A 227 17.69 -0.05 1.86
CA LEU A 227 18.66 -0.78 2.70
C LEU A 227 19.41 0.11 3.70
N ASP A 228 19.26 1.44 3.57
CA ASP A 228 19.82 2.45 4.46
C ASP A 228 18.83 2.92 5.55
N THR A 229 17.61 2.36 5.62
CA THR A 229 16.59 2.72 6.63
C THR A 229 16.24 1.54 7.56
N ASP A 230 15.41 1.82 8.57
CA ASP A 230 14.76 0.80 9.40
C ASP A 230 13.40 0.41 8.80
N GLU A 231 13.42 -0.52 7.85
CA GLU A 231 12.26 -1.02 7.11
C GLU A 231 11.15 -1.61 8.01
N PHE A 232 11.50 -2.17 9.17
CA PHE A 232 10.58 -2.95 10.00
C PHE A 232 10.04 -2.17 11.21
N ALA A 233 10.29 -0.87 11.29
CA ALA A 233 9.84 -0.01 12.40
C ALA A 233 8.31 -0.01 12.62
N HIS A 234 7.53 -0.36 11.60
CA HIS A 234 6.07 -0.48 11.67
C HIS A 234 5.56 -1.77 12.34
N TRP A 235 6.47 -2.68 12.72
CA TRP A 235 6.16 -3.86 13.53
C TRP A 235 6.56 -3.64 14.98
N THR A 236 5.80 -4.25 15.90
CA THR A 236 6.09 -4.18 17.33
C THR A 236 7.50 -4.69 17.62
N SER A 237 7.83 -5.85 17.04
CA SER A 237 9.16 -6.46 17.09
C SER A 237 9.31 -7.54 16.01
N ILE A 238 10.54 -7.93 15.71
CA ILE A 238 10.85 -9.00 14.75
C ILE A 238 10.39 -10.38 15.26
N GLU A 239 10.30 -10.56 16.58
CA GLU A 239 9.78 -11.78 17.21
C GLU A 239 8.28 -11.97 16.95
N ALA A 240 7.57 -10.92 16.52
CA ALA A 240 6.19 -11.03 16.05
C ALA A 240 6.09 -11.77 14.69
N PHE A 241 7.21 -11.92 13.96
CA PHE A 241 7.23 -12.68 12.71
C PHE A 241 7.13 -14.18 12.99
N HIS A 242 5.90 -14.67 13.08
CA HIS A 242 5.65 -16.10 13.22
C HIS A 242 5.72 -16.78 11.84
N PRO A 243 6.52 -17.83 11.62
CA PRO A 243 6.63 -18.50 10.32
C PRO A 243 5.30 -19.02 9.76
N GLU A 244 4.38 -19.42 10.63
CA GLU A 244 3.07 -19.92 10.20
C GLU A 244 2.06 -18.78 9.91
N ARG A 245 2.18 -17.63 10.58
CA ARG A 245 1.22 -16.52 10.44
C ARG A 245 1.69 -15.47 9.44
N SER A 246 3.00 -15.29 9.31
CA SER A 246 3.66 -14.23 8.54
C SER A 246 4.90 -14.72 7.78
N PRO A 247 4.81 -15.85 7.02
CA PRO A 247 5.96 -16.40 6.30
C PRO A 247 6.58 -15.39 5.31
N ARG A 248 5.76 -14.49 4.76
CA ARG A 248 6.20 -13.37 3.93
C ARG A 248 7.20 -12.47 4.67
N LYS A 249 6.85 -12.03 5.89
CA LYS A 249 7.68 -11.11 6.68
C LYS A 249 8.96 -11.77 7.18
N VAL A 250 8.91 -13.06 7.52
CA VAL A 250 10.12 -13.85 7.82
C VAL A 250 11.11 -13.82 6.65
N ARG A 251 10.62 -14.01 5.41
CA ARG A 251 11.47 -13.93 4.23
C ARG A 251 11.98 -12.51 3.97
N GLU A 252 11.10 -11.52 3.99
CA GLU A 252 11.49 -10.12 3.76
C GLU A 252 12.60 -9.71 4.74
N TYR A 253 12.50 -10.10 6.01
CA TYR A 253 13.51 -9.83 7.02
C TYR A 253 14.84 -10.54 6.75
N ASP A 254 14.83 -11.82 6.36
CA ASP A 254 16.04 -12.58 6.00
C ASP A 254 16.76 -11.95 4.81
N VAL A 255 16.01 -11.63 3.74
CA VAL A 255 16.56 -10.99 2.53
C VAL A 255 17.14 -9.62 2.87
N PHE A 256 16.39 -8.77 3.56
CA PHE A 256 16.82 -7.43 3.96
C PHE A 256 18.11 -7.47 4.78
N THR A 257 18.17 -8.33 5.81
CA THR A 257 19.31 -8.42 6.73
C THR A 257 20.57 -8.92 6.01
N LYS A 258 20.45 -9.95 5.18
CA LYS A 258 21.58 -10.48 4.41
C LYS A 258 22.09 -9.50 3.36
N LEU A 259 21.20 -8.78 2.67
CA LEU A 259 21.60 -7.73 1.73
C LEU A 259 22.35 -6.61 2.43
N ARG A 260 21.86 -6.12 3.58
CA ARG A 260 22.57 -5.10 4.39
C ARG A 260 23.94 -5.57 4.88
N ALA A 261 24.09 -6.86 5.16
CA ALA A 261 25.36 -7.46 5.58
C ALA A 261 26.32 -7.77 4.41
N GLY A 262 25.93 -7.51 3.16
CA GLY A 262 26.71 -7.88 1.97
C GLY A 262 26.75 -9.40 1.70
N LEU A 263 25.87 -10.17 2.33
CA LEU A 263 25.81 -11.64 2.25
C LEU A 263 24.92 -12.11 1.08
N TYR A 264 25.03 -11.46 -0.08
CA TYR A 264 24.22 -11.79 -1.26
C TYR A 264 24.37 -13.26 -1.70
N ALA A 265 25.57 -13.83 -1.54
CA ALA A 265 25.85 -15.22 -1.92
C ALA A 265 25.10 -16.27 -1.07
N GLU A 266 24.55 -15.87 0.08
CA GLU A 266 23.75 -16.73 0.96
C GLU A 266 22.25 -16.69 0.64
N LEU A 267 21.84 -15.83 -0.30
CA LEU A 267 20.48 -15.71 -0.77
C LEU A 267 20.26 -16.62 -1.97
N GLU A 268 19.02 -17.08 -2.16
CA GLU A 268 18.64 -17.96 -3.27
C GLU A 268 18.72 -17.19 -4.60
N PRO A 269 19.75 -17.41 -5.43
CA PRO A 269 20.01 -16.58 -6.61
C PRO A 269 18.93 -16.75 -7.69
N ASP A 270 18.26 -17.90 -7.71
CA ASP A 270 17.19 -18.22 -8.66
C ASP A 270 15.96 -17.31 -8.50
N PHE A 271 15.80 -16.67 -7.34
CA PHE A 271 14.66 -15.81 -7.05
C PHE A 271 15.03 -14.38 -6.69
N LEU A 272 16.31 -14.07 -6.53
CA LEU A 272 16.78 -12.74 -6.20
C LEU A 272 17.55 -12.14 -7.38
N TYR A 273 16.88 -11.26 -8.11
CA TYR A 273 17.42 -10.66 -9.31
C TYR A 273 18.09 -9.32 -9.00
N ARG A 274 19.41 -9.25 -9.18
CA ARG A 274 20.14 -7.99 -9.04
C ARG A 274 19.97 -7.14 -10.28
N VAL A 275 19.59 -5.89 -10.08
CA VAL A 275 19.33 -4.90 -11.11
C VAL A 275 20.40 -3.81 -11.04
N GLU A 276 21.04 -3.53 -12.17
CA GLU A 276 21.91 -2.37 -12.35
C GLU A 276 21.32 -1.41 -13.37
N ALA A 277 21.01 -0.18 -12.95
CA ALA A 277 20.51 0.85 -13.82
C ALA A 277 21.64 1.49 -14.64
N PRO A 278 21.38 1.89 -15.90
CA PRO A 278 22.32 2.68 -16.68
C PRO A 278 22.70 4.00 -16.00
N ALA A 279 23.88 4.53 -16.31
CA ALA A 279 24.33 5.82 -15.82
C ALA A 279 23.29 6.92 -16.10
N GLY A 280 22.98 7.72 -15.08
CA GLY A 280 22.00 8.81 -15.16
C GLY A 280 20.52 8.39 -15.01
N VAL A 281 20.24 7.09 -14.83
CA VAL A 281 18.89 6.57 -14.58
C VAL A 281 18.81 6.04 -13.15
N HIS A 282 17.77 6.43 -12.41
CA HIS A 282 17.53 5.86 -11.09
C HIS A 282 17.00 4.42 -11.23
N VAL A 283 17.43 3.52 -10.34
CA VAL A 283 17.08 2.10 -10.40
C VAL A 283 15.57 1.84 -10.32
N ILE A 284 14.84 2.66 -9.57
CA ILE A 284 13.37 2.60 -9.50
C ILE A 284 12.74 2.84 -10.88
N ASP A 285 13.20 3.87 -11.60
CA ASP A 285 12.70 4.15 -12.95
C ASP A 285 13.08 3.04 -13.92
N HIS A 286 14.29 2.50 -13.80
CA HIS A 286 14.74 1.38 -14.63
C HIS A 286 13.90 0.11 -14.41
N VAL A 287 13.66 -0.26 -13.16
CA VAL A 287 12.83 -1.41 -12.78
C VAL A 287 11.41 -1.22 -13.29
N ALA A 288 10.84 -0.03 -13.10
CA ALA A 288 9.46 0.22 -13.48
C ALA A 288 9.21 0.14 -14.98
N HIS A 289 10.16 0.54 -15.83
CA HIS A 289 9.97 0.52 -17.27
C HIS A 289 10.39 -0.79 -17.93
N ARG A 290 11.35 -1.52 -17.34
CA ARG A 290 11.92 -2.74 -17.95
C ARG A 290 12.28 -3.82 -16.95
N GLY A 291 12.98 -3.47 -15.88
CA GLY A 291 13.61 -4.46 -15.00
C GLY A 291 12.65 -5.48 -14.39
N LEU A 292 11.43 -5.08 -14.02
CA LEU A 292 10.44 -6.03 -13.46
C LEU A 292 9.98 -7.06 -14.49
N ALA A 293 9.63 -6.62 -15.71
CA ALA A 293 9.19 -7.51 -16.77
C ALA A 293 10.30 -8.48 -17.22
N GLU A 294 11.54 -7.97 -17.34
CA GLU A 294 12.71 -8.77 -17.69
C GLU A 294 13.01 -9.83 -16.61
N ALA A 295 12.96 -9.45 -15.33
CA ALA A 295 13.19 -10.38 -14.22
C ALA A 295 12.11 -11.48 -14.15
N LEU A 296 10.83 -11.13 -14.33
CA LEU A 296 9.75 -12.11 -14.37
C LEU A 296 9.89 -13.10 -15.54
N ALA A 297 10.32 -12.61 -16.70
CA ALA A 297 10.58 -13.46 -17.87
C ALA A 297 11.75 -14.43 -17.64
N ALA A 298 12.75 -14.05 -16.83
CA ALA A 298 13.89 -14.90 -16.48
C ALA A 298 13.49 -16.07 -15.56
N VAL A 299 12.58 -15.86 -14.61
CA VAL A 299 12.13 -16.89 -13.64
C VAL A 299 11.07 -17.85 -14.23
N THR A 300 10.51 -17.52 -15.39
CA THR A 300 9.51 -18.37 -16.09
C THR A 300 10.14 -19.35 -17.08
N ARG A 301 11.46 -19.32 -17.26
CA ARG A 301 12.24 -20.25 -18.12
C ARG A 301 12.84 -21.37 -17.29
#